data_AF-A0A372FQC6-F1
#
_entry.id   AF-A0A372FQC6-F1
#
_cell.length_a   1.000
_cell.length_b   1.000
_cell.length_c   1.000
_cell.angle_alpha   90.00
_cell.angle_beta   90.00
_cell.angle_gamma   90.00
#
_symmetry.space_group_name_H-M   'P 1'
#
loop_
_entity.id
_entity.type
_entity.pdbx_description
1 polymer ?
#
loop_
_entity_poly.entity_id
_entity_poly.type
_entity_poly.pdbx_seq_one_letter_code
_entity_poly.pdbx_strand_id
1 'polypeptide(L)'
;MLAADRRLVGLVLLTAVSPTIEAAVLVSMGFVAARGLAPQTAAVWPYDTYHDLRWLYVYHDSWPSFVFWLSLLVVARGLFHTLLVVLAWPGEVPRSSVRWLLRRNLGLAALVAVFVAPWALISVAASVVALSWVLLASLMPMFLLAPFLQRAAVVTPWWRGLPSISLVGWSLLNFVVLTMAGALCWSLPGWWTVPVATVAGVVNGLLWNRTVRCALGRVS
;
A
#
# COMPACT_ATOMS: atom_id res chain seq x y z
N MET A 1 -18.52 15.02 15.59
CA MET A 1 -18.49 13.55 15.73
C MET A 1 -18.98 12.83 14.48
N LEU A 2 -20.25 12.98 14.05
CA LEU A 2 -20.83 12.25 12.90
C LEU A 2 -20.00 12.27 11.59
N ALA A 3 -19.36 13.39 11.26
CA ALA A 3 -18.53 13.48 10.05
C ALA A 3 -17.20 12.71 10.17
N ALA A 4 -16.63 12.62 11.38
CA ALA A 4 -15.42 11.84 11.64
C ALA A 4 -15.70 10.34 11.54
N ASP A 5 -16.85 9.91 12.06
CA ASP A 5 -17.31 8.52 11.95
C ASP A 5 -17.58 8.13 10.48
N ARG A 6 -18.23 8.99 9.70
CA ARG A 6 -18.45 8.77 8.26
C ARG A 6 -17.16 8.66 7.46
N ARG A 7 -16.14 9.50 7.77
CA ARG A 7 -14.85 9.45 7.09
C ARG A 7 -14.07 8.17 7.42
N LEU A 8 -14.09 7.74 8.68
CA LEU A 8 -13.48 6.48 9.09
C LEU A 8 -14.17 5.28 8.43
N VAL A 9 -15.50 5.27 8.40
CA VAL A 9 -16.28 4.24 7.70
C VAL A 9 -15.92 4.23 6.21
N GLY A 10 -15.88 5.40 5.56
CA GLY A 10 -15.46 5.52 4.17
C GLY A 10 -14.03 5.01 3.93
N LEU A 11 -13.10 5.30 4.83
CA LEU A 11 -11.72 4.80 4.77
C LEU A 11 -11.67 3.28 4.85
N VAL A 12 -12.33 2.70 5.85
CA VAL A 12 -12.39 1.25 6.08
C VAL A 12 -13.06 0.54 4.91
N LEU A 13 -14.17 1.08 4.39
CA LEU A 13 -14.83 0.52 3.22
C LEU A 13 -13.91 0.55 2.00
N LEU A 14 -13.25 1.68 1.74
CA LEU A 14 -12.35 1.82 0.60
C LEU A 14 -11.16 0.84 0.68
N THR A 15 -10.56 0.71 1.86
CA THR A 15 -9.43 -0.22 2.06
C THR A 15 -9.85 -1.68 2.16
N ALA A 16 -11.11 -2.00 2.49
CA ALA A 16 -11.62 -3.36 2.50
C ALA A 16 -12.07 -3.83 1.11
N VAL A 17 -12.70 -2.96 0.32
CA VAL A 17 -13.26 -3.33 -1.00
C VAL A 17 -12.15 -3.72 -1.98
N SER A 18 -11.06 -2.95 -2.05
CA SER A 18 -9.94 -3.22 -2.97
C SER A 18 -9.35 -4.65 -2.83
N PRO A 19 -8.88 -5.08 -1.64
CA PRO A 19 -8.35 -6.44 -1.45
C PRO A 19 -9.43 -7.53 -1.59
N THR A 20 -10.69 -7.21 -1.29
CA THR A 20 -11.82 -8.15 -1.44
C THR A 20 -12.06 -8.46 -2.91
N ILE A 21 -12.09 -7.44 -3.77
CA ILE A 21 -12.28 -7.60 -5.21
C ILE A 21 -11.11 -8.41 -5.79
N GLU A 22 -9.88 -8.05 -5.46
CA GLU A 22 -8.72 -8.79 -5.97
C GLU A 22 -8.75 -10.26 -5.52
N ALA A 23 -8.99 -10.53 -4.23
CA ALA A 23 -9.10 -11.89 -3.72
C ALA A 23 -10.20 -12.69 -4.43
N ALA A 24 -11.38 -12.10 -4.65
CA ALA A 24 -12.47 -12.76 -5.36
C ALA A 24 -12.10 -13.12 -6.80
N VAL A 25 -11.44 -12.20 -7.52
CA VAL A 25 -10.94 -12.42 -8.87
C VAL A 25 -9.90 -13.56 -8.88
N LEU A 26 -8.89 -13.50 -8.01
CA LEU A 26 -7.83 -14.51 -7.95
C LEU A 26 -8.35 -15.90 -7.60
N VAL A 27 -9.32 -15.99 -6.68
CA VAL A 27 -9.94 -17.27 -6.32
C VAL A 27 -10.78 -17.80 -7.47
N SER A 28 -11.58 -16.95 -8.13
CA SER A 28 -12.44 -17.33 -9.26
C SER A 28 -11.65 -17.81 -10.48
N MET A 29 -10.46 -17.24 -10.72
CA MET A 29 -9.55 -17.63 -11.81
C MET A 29 -8.64 -18.81 -11.45
N GLY A 30 -8.68 -19.32 -10.21
CA GLY A 30 -7.81 -20.42 -9.78
C GLY A 30 -6.33 -20.04 -9.61
N PHE A 31 -6.00 -18.75 -9.48
CA PHE A 31 -4.61 -18.27 -9.34
C PHE A 31 -4.08 -18.43 -7.91
N VAL A 32 -3.81 -19.68 -7.51
CA VAL A 32 -3.35 -20.05 -6.16
C VAL A 32 -2.08 -19.29 -5.73
N ALA A 33 -1.09 -19.20 -6.62
CA ALA A 33 0.20 -18.58 -6.32
C ALA A 33 0.10 -17.08 -5.96
N ALA A 34 -0.95 -16.40 -6.43
CA ALA A 34 -1.16 -14.97 -6.22
C ALA A 34 -2.07 -14.66 -5.02
N ARG A 35 -2.77 -15.65 -4.43
CA ARG A 35 -3.76 -15.40 -3.36
C ARG A 35 -3.19 -14.70 -2.13
N GLY A 36 -1.91 -14.89 -1.82
CA GLY A 36 -1.22 -14.20 -0.72
C GLY A 36 -0.92 -12.72 -0.97
N LEU A 37 -1.13 -12.23 -2.19
CA LEU A 37 -0.86 -10.85 -2.59
C LEU A 37 -2.06 -9.92 -2.36
N ALA A 38 -3.29 -10.42 -2.53
CA ALA A 38 -4.51 -9.63 -2.45
C ALA A 38 -4.62 -8.70 -1.21
N PRO A 39 -4.22 -9.10 0.01
CA PRO A 39 -4.26 -8.22 1.18
C PRO A 39 -3.42 -6.93 1.06
N GLN A 40 -2.46 -6.88 0.14
CA GLN A 40 -1.49 -5.79 -0.01
C GLN A 40 -2.02 -4.62 -0.85
N THR A 41 -3.11 -4.80 -1.58
CA THR A 41 -3.72 -3.79 -2.46
C THR A 41 -4.02 -2.46 -1.80
N ALA A 42 -4.42 -2.46 -0.54
CA ALA A 42 -4.72 -1.26 0.25
C ALA A 42 -3.70 -0.99 1.36
N ALA A 43 -2.53 -1.63 1.31
CA ALA A 43 -1.46 -1.43 2.28
C ALA A 43 -0.97 0.03 2.31
N VAL A 44 -0.25 0.37 3.38
CA VAL A 44 0.42 1.67 3.46
C VAL A 44 1.66 1.68 2.55
N TRP A 45 2.08 2.86 2.08
CA TRP A 45 3.30 2.95 1.29
C TRP A 45 4.52 2.38 2.03
N PRO A 46 5.46 1.72 1.31
CA PRO A 46 5.47 1.44 -0.14
C PRO A 46 4.92 0.05 -0.52
N TYR A 47 4.34 -0.70 0.42
CA TYR A 47 4.03 -2.12 0.24
C TYR A 47 3.04 -2.38 -0.90
N ASP A 48 2.09 -1.47 -1.10
CA ASP A 48 1.10 -1.54 -2.16
C ASP A 48 1.69 -1.25 -3.56
N THR A 49 2.61 -0.29 -3.67
CA THR A 49 3.35 -0.06 -4.92
C THR A 49 4.27 -1.24 -5.24
N TYR A 50 4.91 -1.84 -4.23
CA TYR A 50 5.72 -3.05 -4.40
C TYR A 50 4.88 -4.22 -4.92
N HIS A 51 3.68 -4.39 -4.38
CA HIS A 51 2.68 -5.34 -4.86
C HIS A 51 2.36 -5.13 -6.35
N ASP A 52 2.00 -3.92 -6.74
CA ASP A 52 1.55 -3.65 -8.12
C ASP A 52 2.66 -3.81 -9.16
N LEU A 53 3.88 -3.41 -8.82
CA LEU A 53 5.03 -3.55 -9.71
C LEU A 53 5.32 -5.01 -10.03
N ARG A 54 5.04 -5.94 -9.10
CA ARG A 54 5.19 -7.38 -9.38
C ARG A 54 4.20 -7.85 -10.44
N TRP A 55 2.96 -7.36 -10.41
CA TRP A 55 2.00 -7.61 -11.48
C TRP A 55 2.48 -6.98 -12.81
N LEU A 56 2.89 -5.71 -12.80
CA LEU A 56 3.35 -5.02 -14.00
C LEU A 56 4.53 -5.72 -14.67
N TYR A 57 5.53 -6.17 -13.91
CA TYR A 57 6.70 -6.84 -14.47
C TYR A 57 6.41 -8.23 -15.05
N VAL A 58 5.37 -8.91 -14.55
CA VAL A 58 4.98 -10.23 -15.06
C VAL A 58 4.02 -10.11 -16.25
N TYR A 59 3.14 -9.10 -16.25
CA TYR A 59 2.02 -9.01 -17.19
C TYR A 59 2.16 -7.81 -18.15
N HIS A 60 3.22 -7.82 -18.96
CA HIS A 60 3.36 -6.97 -20.15
C HIS A 60 4.01 -7.77 -21.28
N ASP A 61 3.72 -7.41 -22.52
CA ASP A 61 4.20 -8.08 -23.73
C ASP A 61 5.12 -7.20 -24.58
N SER A 62 5.23 -5.91 -24.24
CA SER A 62 5.95 -4.91 -25.02
C SER A 62 6.29 -3.67 -24.18
N TRP A 63 7.28 -2.90 -24.61
CA TRP A 63 7.65 -1.63 -23.96
C TRP A 63 6.52 -0.58 -23.95
N PRO A 64 5.75 -0.37 -25.04
CA PRO A 64 4.62 0.56 -25.00
C PRO A 64 3.54 0.12 -24.00
N SER A 65 3.21 -1.18 -23.96
CA SER A 65 2.28 -1.75 -22.98
C SER A 65 2.78 -1.52 -21.56
N PHE A 66 4.06 -1.78 -21.29
CA PHE A 66 4.69 -1.52 -20.00
C PHE A 66 4.57 -0.05 -19.58
N VAL A 67 4.92 0.90 -20.45
CA VAL A 67 4.85 2.34 -20.15
C VAL A 67 3.41 2.79 -19.92
N PHE A 68 2.46 2.28 -20.69
CA PHE A 68 1.03 2.54 -20.51
C PHE A 68 0.53 2.06 -19.14
N TRP A 69 0.77 0.79 -18.81
CA TRP A 69 0.33 0.22 -17.53
C TRP A 69 1.05 0.84 -16.32
N LEU A 70 2.34 1.18 -16.44
CA LEU A 70 3.06 1.92 -15.41
C LEU A 70 2.44 3.30 -15.16
N SER A 71 2.10 4.02 -16.24
CA SER A 71 1.47 5.34 -16.14
C SER A 71 0.10 5.23 -15.47
N LEU A 72 -0.70 4.24 -15.85
CA LEU A 72 -2.00 3.98 -15.24
C LEU A 72 -1.88 3.62 -13.76
N LEU A 73 -0.92 2.76 -13.40
CA LEU A 73 -0.61 2.40 -12.02
C LEU A 73 -0.27 3.64 -11.18
N VAL A 74 0.64 4.50 -11.67
CA VAL A 74 1.04 5.72 -10.96
C VAL A 74 -0.16 6.66 -10.75
N VAL A 75 -0.99 6.84 -11.77
CA VAL A 75 -2.19 7.69 -11.68
C VAL A 75 -3.21 7.10 -10.70
N ALA A 76 -3.52 5.81 -10.84
CA ALA A 76 -4.46 5.10 -9.97
C ALA A 76 -4.01 5.15 -8.50
N ARG A 77 -2.72 4.90 -8.23
CA ARG A 77 -2.14 4.98 -6.89
C ARG A 77 -2.17 6.39 -6.32
N GLY A 78 -1.79 7.39 -7.10
CA GLY A 78 -1.86 8.79 -6.67
C GLY A 78 -3.27 9.24 -6.31
N LEU A 79 -4.28 8.82 -7.09
CA LEU A 79 -5.69 9.07 -6.81
C LEU A 79 -6.16 8.33 -5.56
N PHE A 80 -5.90 7.02 -5.50
CA PHE A 80 -6.30 6.17 -4.38
C PHE A 80 -5.73 6.69 -3.06
N HIS A 81 -4.43 7.03 -3.02
CA HIS A 81 -3.79 7.57 -1.82
C HIS A 81 -4.30 8.94 -1.44
N THR A 82 -4.66 9.77 -2.42
CA THR A 82 -5.31 11.04 -2.14
C THR A 82 -6.65 10.83 -1.43
N LEU A 83 -7.46 9.86 -1.86
CA LEU A 83 -8.71 9.52 -1.18
C LEU A 83 -8.45 9.00 0.24
N LEU A 84 -7.50 8.08 0.41
CA LEU A 84 -7.13 7.54 1.72
C LEU A 84 -6.68 8.65 2.68
N VAL A 85 -5.78 9.53 2.24
CA VAL A 85 -5.28 10.65 3.06
C VAL A 85 -6.39 11.64 3.39
N VAL A 86 -7.29 11.94 2.45
CA VAL A 86 -8.43 12.84 2.70
C VAL A 86 -9.40 12.25 3.72
N LEU A 87 -9.68 10.94 3.64
CA LEU A 87 -10.56 10.24 4.58
C LEU A 87 -9.91 10.05 5.95
N ALA A 88 -8.61 9.79 6.00
CA ALA A 88 -7.82 9.64 7.23
C ALA A 88 -7.49 10.98 7.91
N TRP A 89 -7.78 12.12 7.28
CA TRP A 89 -7.36 13.42 7.79
C TRP A 89 -8.07 13.78 9.12
N PRO A 90 -7.32 14.08 10.20
CA PRO A 90 -7.88 14.43 11.51
C PRO A 90 -8.74 15.69 11.44
N GLY A 91 -9.85 15.72 12.17
CA GLY A 91 -10.76 16.87 12.19
C GLY A 91 -10.17 18.10 12.87
N GLU A 92 -9.14 17.88 13.68
CA GLU A 92 -8.50 18.87 14.55
C GLU A 92 -7.41 19.68 13.82
N VAL A 93 -6.94 19.20 12.67
CA VAL A 93 -5.84 19.83 11.90
C VAL A 93 -6.38 20.40 10.58
N PRO A 94 -6.13 21.68 10.26
CA PRO A 94 -6.52 22.24 8.97
C PRO A 94 -5.99 21.39 7.81
N ARG A 95 -6.89 21.02 6.89
CA ARG A 95 -6.54 20.16 5.77
C ARG A 95 -6.02 20.96 4.59
N SER A 96 -4.88 20.55 4.04
CA SER A 96 -4.41 21.06 2.75
C SER A 96 -5.44 20.85 1.64
N SER A 97 -5.42 21.71 0.61
CA SER A 97 -6.37 21.58 -0.50
C SER A 97 -6.27 20.20 -1.19
N VAL A 98 -7.40 19.66 -1.66
CA VAL A 98 -7.43 18.35 -2.36
C VAL A 98 -6.51 18.36 -3.58
N ARG A 99 -6.45 19.48 -4.30
CA ARG A 99 -5.57 19.64 -5.47
C ARG A 99 -4.09 19.55 -5.09
N TRP A 100 -3.70 20.10 -3.94
CA TRP A 100 -2.33 19.98 -3.44
C TRP A 100 -2.02 18.52 -3.10
N LEU A 101 -2.91 17.85 -2.35
CA LEU A 101 -2.76 16.44 -2.00
C LEU A 101 -2.68 15.55 -3.25
N LEU A 102 -3.50 15.81 -4.26
CA LEU A 102 -3.49 15.07 -5.51
C LEU A 102 -2.15 15.19 -6.24
N ARG A 103 -1.68 16.43 -6.48
CA ARG A 103 -0.38 16.66 -7.13
C ARG A 103 0.76 16.03 -6.34
N ARG A 104 0.67 16.11 -5.01
CA ARG A 104 1.67 15.56 -4.09
C ARG A 104 1.72 14.03 -4.18
N ASN A 105 0.57 13.37 -4.05
CA ASN A 105 0.49 11.92 -4.08
C ASN A 105 0.77 11.34 -5.46
N LEU A 106 0.45 12.04 -6.56
CA LEU A 106 0.89 11.63 -7.91
C LEU A 106 2.42 11.67 -8.04
N GLY A 107 3.04 12.77 -7.61
CA GLY A 107 4.50 12.88 -7.62
C GLY A 107 5.18 11.83 -6.73
N LEU A 108 4.60 11.54 -5.56
CA LEU A 108 5.10 10.49 -4.68
C LEU A 108 4.86 9.10 -5.24
N ALA A 109 3.71 8.81 -5.86
CA ALA A 109 3.46 7.53 -6.50
C ALA A 109 4.50 7.24 -7.59
N ALA A 110 4.83 8.23 -8.42
CA ALA A 110 5.90 8.11 -9.42
C ALA A 110 7.27 7.88 -8.77
N LEU A 111 7.61 8.68 -7.75
CA LEU A 111 8.88 8.54 -7.02
C LEU A 111 9.01 7.16 -6.39
N VAL A 112 7.98 6.71 -5.66
CA VAL A 112 7.96 5.39 -5.02
C VAL A 112 8.05 4.29 -6.07
N ALA A 113 7.33 4.39 -7.18
CA ALA A 113 7.42 3.41 -8.26
C ALA A 113 8.87 3.26 -8.76
N VAL A 114 9.59 4.36 -8.98
CA VAL A 114 11.00 4.33 -9.41
C VAL A 114 11.93 3.74 -8.34
N PHE A 115 11.77 4.12 -7.07
CA PHE A 115 12.62 3.61 -5.99
C PHE A 115 12.36 2.13 -5.66
N VAL A 116 11.12 1.68 -5.82
CA VAL A 116 10.68 0.32 -5.52
C VAL A 116 10.92 -0.63 -6.70
N ALA A 117 10.89 -0.12 -7.94
CA ALA A 117 11.14 -0.85 -9.18
C ALA A 117 12.28 -1.88 -9.13
N PRO A 118 13.54 -1.52 -8.76
CA PRO A 118 14.64 -2.49 -8.75
C PRO A 118 14.38 -3.66 -7.81
N TRP A 119 13.74 -3.41 -6.66
CA TRP A 119 13.45 -4.44 -5.66
C TRP A 119 12.30 -5.33 -6.07
N ALA A 120 11.25 -4.76 -6.68
CA ALA A 120 10.16 -5.53 -7.26
C ALA A 120 10.68 -6.42 -8.41
N LEU A 121 11.56 -5.90 -9.28
CA LEU A 121 12.18 -6.67 -10.35
C LEU A 121 13.02 -7.84 -9.80
N ILE A 122 13.88 -7.59 -8.80
CA ILE A 122 14.66 -8.62 -8.12
C ILE A 122 13.74 -9.69 -7.52
N SER A 123 12.62 -9.28 -6.89
CA SER A 123 11.69 -10.21 -6.28
C SER A 123 11.02 -11.14 -7.30
N VAL A 124 10.65 -10.62 -8.46
CA VAL A 124 10.08 -11.40 -9.56
C VAL A 124 11.12 -12.38 -10.09
N ALA A 125 12.33 -11.91 -10.39
CA ALA A 125 13.43 -12.76 -10.86
C ALA A 125 13.78 -13.86 -9.84
N ALA A 126 13.90 -13.53 -8.56
CA ALA A 126 14.20 -14.47 -7.48
C ALA A 126 13.09 -15.52 -7.28
N SER A 127 11.83 -15.16 -7.53
CA SER A 127 10.70 -16.09 -7.44
C SER A 127 10.74 -17.19 -8.51
N VAL A 128 11.28 -16.90 -9.69
CA VAL A 128 11.44 -17.88 -10.78
C VAL A 128 12.51 -18.93 -10.45
N VAL A 129 13.56 -18.53 -9.72
CA VAL A 129 14.69 -19.40 -9.36
C VAL A 129 14.64 -19.91 -7.90
N ALA A 130 13.51 -19.72 -7.21
CA ALA A 130 13.28 -20.15 -5.82
C ALA A 130 14.32 -19.64 -4.79
N LEU A 131 14.91 -18.46 -5.02
CA LEU A 131 15.89 -17.85 -4.10
C LEU A 131 15.19 -17.11 -2.96
N SER A 132 14.77 -17.85 -1.93
CA SER A 132 14.04 -17.31 -0.77
C SER A 132 14.81 -16.20 -0.03
N TRP A 133 16.13 -16.32 0.11
CA TRP A 133 16.95 -15.30 0.77
C TRP A 133 16.96 -13.97 0.01
N VAL A 134 17.06 -14.01 -1.32
CA VAL A 134 17.06 -12.81 -2.17
C VAL A 134 15.68 -12.14 -2.16
N LEU A 135 14.61 -12.94 -2.14
CA LEU A 135 13.24 -12.45 -1.97
C LEU A 135 13.10 -11.67 -0.66
N LEU A 136 13.59 -12.22 0.46
CA LEU A 136 13.56 -11.55 1.76
C LEU A 136 14.42 -10.28 1.77
N ALA A 137 15.61 -10.32 1.18
CA ALA A 137 16.48 -9.15 1.05
C ALA A 137 15.80 -8.01 0.26
N SER A 138 15.00 -8.33 -0.77
CA SER A 138 14.25 -7.34 -1.55
C SER A 138 13.19 -6.57 -0.75
N LEU A 139 12.79 -7.10 0.41
CA LEU A 139 11.83 -6.43 1.29
C LEU A 139 12.49 -5.40 2.21
N MET A 140 13.79 -5.53 2.52
CA MET A 140 14.52 -4.64 3.45
C MET A 140 14.37 -3.16 3.11
N PRO A 141 14.47 -2.74 1.84
CA PRO A 141 14.29 -1.34 1.46
C PRO A 141 12.86 -0.86 1.70
N MET A 142 11.84 -1.72 1.58
CA MET A 142 10.45 -1.35 1.84
C MET A 142 10.26 -0.98 3.31
N PHE A 143 10.87 -1.74 4.23
CA PHE A 143 10.87 -1.43 5.65
C PHE A 143 11.52 -0.10 5.99
N LEU A 144 12.66 0.18 5.37
CA LEU A 144 13.40 1.41 5.62
C LEU A 144 12.67 2.63 5.05
N LEU A 145 12.00 2.47 3.90
CA LEU A 145 11.32 3.56 3.21
C LEU A 145 9.92 3.86 3.77
N ALA A 146 9.19 2.86 4.30
CA ALA A 146 7.81 3.02 4.75
C ALA A 146 7.56 4.21 5.68
N PRO A 147 8.34 4.41 6.76
CA PRO A 147 8.09 5.52 7.67
C PRO A 147 8.34 6.89 6.99
N PHE A 148 9.31 7.00 6.09
CA PHE A 148 9.59 8.25 5.38
C PHE A 148 8.51 8.58 4.35
N LEU A 149 8.04 7.58 3.60
CA LEU A 149 7.07 7.76 2.53
C LEU A 149 5.67 8.06 3.07
N GLN A 150 5.27 7.44 4.18
CA GLN A 150 4.03 7.76 4.88
C GLN A 150 4.01 9.22 5.33
N ARG A 151 5.13 9.73 5.85
CA ARG A 151 5.29 11.15 6.20
C ARG A 151 5.23 12.03 4.95
N ALA A 152 5.86 11.60 3.85
CA ALA A 152 5.93 12.36 2.61
C ALA A 152 4.56 12.72 2.03
N ALA A 153 3.56 11.86 2.21
CA ALA A 153 2.19 12.03 1.73
C ALA A 153 1.48 13.27 2.32
N VAL A 154 1.87 13.68 3.54
CA VAL A 154 1.11 14.66 4.34
C VAL A 154 1.90 15.92 4.69
N VAL A 155 3.25 15.89 4.71
CA VAL A 155 4.07 17.06 5.08
C VAL A 155 5.09 17.45 4.00
N THR A 156 5.36 18.76 3.88
CA THR A 156 6.31 19.33 2.90
C THR A 156 7.78 19.06 3.23
N PRO A 157 8.30 19.29 4.46
CA PRO A 157 9.68 18.98 4.81
C PRO A 157 9.87 17.51 5.23
N TRP A 158 9.32 16.58 4.45
CA TRP A 158 9.27 15.15 4.79
C TRP A 158 10.63 14.46 4.91
N TRP A 159 11.60 14.93 4.13
CA TRP A 159 12.97 14.41 4.09
C TRP A 159 13.85 14.99 5.21
N ARG A 160 13.40 16.06 5.89
CA ARG A 160 14.16 16.68 6.98
C ARG A 160 13.80 16.02 8.31
N GLY A 161 14.80 15.40 8.93
CA GLY A 161 14.67 14.72 10.23
C GLY A 161 14.12 13.30 10.13
N LEU A 162 14.34 12.53 11.20
CA LEU A 162 13.94 11.12 11.27
C LEU A 162 12.42 10.97 11.52
N PRO A 163 11.80 9.91 10.98
CA PRO A 163 10.44 9.50 11.30
C PRO A 163 10.25 9.28 12.80
N SER A 164 9.02 9.43 13.29
CA SER A 164 8.71 9.11 14.67
C SER A 164 8.84 7.62 14.95
N ILE A 165 9.26 7.26 16.17
CA ILE A 165 9.22 5.85 16.64
C ILE A 165 7.81 5.27 16.46
N SER A 166 6.77 6.09 16.62
CA SER A 166 5.38 5.68 16.39
C SER A 166 5.10 5.39 14.92
N LEU A 167 5.58 6.21 13.98
CA LEU A 167 5.40 6.01 12.54
C LEU A 167 6.17 4.77 12.05
N VAL A 168 7.37 4.54 12.61
CA VAL A 168 8.14 3.31 12.42
C VAL A 168 7.33 2.12 12.93
N GLY A 169 6.80 2.19 14.15
CA GLY A 169 5.97 1.14 14.74
C GLY A 169 4.72 0.81 13.91
N TRP A 170 4.00 1.82 13.42
CA TRP A 170 2.82 1.60 12.56
C TRP A 170 3.19 1.00 11.20
N SER A 171 4.32 1.40 10.62
CA SER A 171 4.84 0.80 9.38
C SER A 171 5.19 -0.68 9.57
N LEU A 172 5.91 -0.99 10.66
CA LEU A 172 6.27 -2.37 11.02
C LEU A 172 5.03 -3.21 11.30
N LEU A 173 4.04 -2.65 12.02
CA LEU A 173 2.78 -3.35 12.25
C LEU A 173 2.04 -3.65 10.95
N ASN A 174 2.04 -2.74 9.97
CA ASN A 174 1.45 -3.05 8.66
C ASN A 174 2.16 -4.22 7.99
N PHE A 175 3.49 -4.24 7.98
CA PHE A 175 4.23 -5.37 7.45
C PHE A 175 3.85 -6.70 8.13
N VAL A 176 3.76 -6.73 9.45
CA VAL A 176 3.36 -7.92 10.20
C VAL A 176 1.95 -8.37 9.80
N VAL A 177 1.00 -7.45 9.73
CA VAL A 177 -0.38 -7.72 9.28
C VAL A 177 -0.40 -8.32 7.88
N LEU A 178 0.36 -7.74 6.94
CA LEU A 178 0.41 -8.24 5.56
C LEU A 178 1.04 -9.64 5.48
N THR A 179 2.08 -9.89 6.28
CA THR A 179 2.74 -11.19 6.34
C THR A 179 1.80 -12.26 6.90
N MET A 180 1.10 -11.95 8.00
CA MET A 180 0.11 -12.85 8.60
C MET A 180 -1.07 -13.09 7.65
N ALA A 181 -1.60 -12.04 7.02
CA ALA A 181 -2.70 -12.17 6.07
C ALA A 181 -2.30 -13.03 4.85
N GLY A 182 -1.11 -12.80 4.29
CA GLY A 182 -0.56 -13.62 3.21
C GLY A 182 -0.39 -15.09 3.61
N ALA A 183 0.13 -15.35 4.82
CA ALA A 183 0.29 -16.70 5.35
C ALA A 183 -1.07 -17.41 5.57
N LEU A 184 -2.08 -16.69 6.07
CA LEU A 184 -3.44 -17.20 6.22
C LEU A 184 -4.08 -17.51 4.87
N CYS A 185 -3.94 -16.61 3.88
CA CYS A 185 -4.44 -16.86 2.52
C CYS A 185 -3.79 -18.08 1.86
N TRP A 186 -2.55 -18.41 2.21
CA TRP A 186 -1.86 -19.60 1.75
C TRP A 186 -2.30 -20.87 2.47
N SER A 187 -2.60 -20.76 3.77
CA SER A 187 -2.88 -21.91 4.64
C SER A 187 -4.35 -22.36 4.60
N LEU A 188 -5.26 -21.50 4.16
CA LEU A 188 -6.69 -21.74 4.17
C LEU A 188 -7.24 -22.16 2.79
N PRO A 189 -8.38 -22.89 2.73
CA PRO A 189 -9.04 -23.23 1.47
C PRO A 189 -9.42 -21.98 0.66
N GLY A 190 -9.37 -22.08 -0.68
CA GLY A 190 -9.33 -20.91 -1.58
C GLY A 190 -10.31 -19.78 -1.30
N TRP A 191 -11.60 -20.05 -1.05
CA TRP A 191 -12.58 -18.98 -0.81
C TRP A 191 -12.41 -18.26 0.53
N TRP A 192 -11.68 -18.82 1.50
CA TRP A 192 -11.30 -18.12 2.73
C TRP A 192 -10.30 -16.99 2.49
N THR A 193 -9.60 -16.97 1.34
CA THR A 193 -8.76 -15.84 0.93
C THR A 193 -9.57 -14.54 0.88
N VAL A 194 -10.84 -14.58 0.45
CA VAL A 194 -11.70 -13.39 0.33
C VAL A 194 -11.94 -12.72 1.69
N PRO A 195 -12.53 -13.39 2.71
CA PRO A 195 -12.74 -12.76 4.01
C PRO A 195 -11.43 -12.38 4.72
N VAL A 196 -10.35 -13.15 4.55
CA VAL A 196 -9.02 -12.77 5.09
C VAL A 196 -8.53 -11.47 4.47
N ALA A 197 -8.62 -11.33 3.14
CA ALA A 197 -8.24 -10.11 2.44
C ALA A 197 -9.14 -8.93 2.82
N THR A 198 -10.45 -9.14 3.00
CA THR A 198 -11.38 -8.13 3.51
C THR A 198 -10.96 -7.64 4.90
N VAL A 199 -10.69 -8.54 5.84
CA VAL A 199 -10.27 -8.19 7.21
C VAL A 199 -8.93 -7.47 7.19
N ALA A 200 -7.97 -7.94 6.40
CA ALA A 200 -6.69 -7.25 6.24
C ALA A 200 -6.88 -5.82 5.69
N GLY A 201 -7.81 -5.64 4.75
CA GLY A 201 -8.21 -4.33 4.24
C GLY A 201 -8.83 -3.42 5.30
N VAL A 202 -9.67 -3.95 6.19
CA VAL A 202 -10.20 -3.19 7.35
C VAL A 202 -9.05 -2.73 8.25
N VAL A 203 -8.12 -3.64 8.58
CA VAL A 203 -6.94 -3.32 9.40
C VAL A 203 -6.06 -2.27 8.72
N ASN A 204 -5.85 -2.37 7.40
CA ASN A 204 -5.13 -1.36 6.61
C ASN A 204 -5.79 0.03 6.75
N GLY A 205 -7.11 0.12 6.73
CA GLY A 205 -7.84 1.38 6.93
C GLY A 205 -7.57 2.00 8.31
N LEU A 206 -7.56 1.17 9.36
CA LEU A 206 -7.21 1.62 10.71
C LEU A 206 -5.76 2.09 10.81
N LEU A 207 -4.83 1.38 10.14
CA LEU A 207 -3.42 1.74 10.08
C LEU A 207 -3.22 3.06 9.33
N TRP A 208 -3.89 3.27 8.20
CA TRP A 208 -3.89 4.55 7.47
C TRP A 208 -4.34 5.72 8.35
N ASN A 209 -5.43 5.55 9.10
CA ASN A 209 -5.91 6.56 10.05
C ASN A 209 -4.86 6.89 11.12
N ARG A 210 -4.21 5.88 11.72
CA ARG A 210 -3.19 6.09 12.75
C ARG A 210 -1.93 6.74 12.19
N THR A 211 -1.44 6.26 11.05
CA THR A 211 -0.27 6.79 10.37
C THR A 211 -0.41 8.26 9.99
N VAL A 212 -1.55 8.64 9.39
CA VAL A 212 -1.82 10.05 9.00
C VAL A 212 -1.88 10.95 10.23
N ARG A 213 -2.58 10.53 11.29
CA ARG A 213 -2.63 11.29 12.55
C ARG A 213 -1.25 11.45 13.19
N CYS A 214 -0.44 10.39 13.24
CA CYS A 214 0.91 10.43 13.79
C CYS A 214 1.86 11.31 12.98
N ALA A 215 1.71 11.33 11.65
CA ALA A 215 2.51 12.17 10.78
C ALA A 215 2.16 13.67 10.90
N LEU A 216 0.90 14.00 11.16
CA LEU A 216 0.43 15.38 11.36
C LEU A 216 0.63 15.90 12.79
N GLY A 217 0.48 15.05 13.81
CA GLY A 217 0.58 15.43 15.23
C GLY A 217 1.97 15.83 15.72
N ARG A 218 2.99 15.83 14.86
CA ARG A 218 4.34 16.34 15.16
C ARG A 218 4.65 17.70 14.52
N VAL A 219 3.68 18.33 13.86
CA VAL A 219 3.85 19.62 13.16
C VAL A 219 3.38 20.81 14.01
N SER A 220 2.98 20.58 15.27
CA SER A 220 2.67 21.63 16.26
C SER A 220 3.87 21.94 17.14
#